data_AF-A0A327JYA9-F1
#
_entry.id   AF-A0A327JYA9-F1
#
_cell.length_a   1.000
_cell.length_b   1.000
_cell.length_c   1.000
_cell.angle_alpha   90.00
_cell.angle_beta   90.00
_cell.angle_gamma   90.00
#
_symmetry.space_group_name_H-M   'P 1'
#
loop_
_entity.id
_entity.type
_entity.pdbx_description
1 polymer ?
#
loop_
_entity_poly.entity_id
_entity_poly.type
_entity_poly.pdbx_seq_one_letter_code
_entity_poly.pdbx_strand_id
1 'polypeptide(L)'
;MLGLAGILVGLALLIAFAYRGWSVLLLAPLAALVAAAFASEPLLAHWTETFMGSASRFLMQFFPIFLLGALFGKLMEDTGSVAAIAEAMTRTLGPRRAVMAVVVAGAIVTYGGVSLFVAFFVLAPMAEALFRAADIPRRLMPAAIALGTSTFTMSALPGTPAIQNAIPMPFFGTTPFAAPGLGIVAAIIMLGFGLGWLALAEQRARRRGEGFG
;
A
#
# COMPACT_ATOMS: atom_id res chain seq x y z
N MET A 1 20.51 0.68 -27.57
CA MET A 1 19.42 1.64 -27.88
C MET A 1 18.09 0.91 -28.10
N LEU A 2 18.02 -0.09 -28.99
CA LEU A 2 16.79 -0.87 -29.25
C LEU A 2 16.25 -1.63 -28.02
N GLY A 3 17.12 -2.23 -27.20
CA GLY A 3 16.70 -2.90 -25.96
C GLY A 3 16.04 -1.97 -24.92
N LEU A 4 16.54 -0.73 -24.78
CA LEU A 4 15.91 0.28 -23.91
C LEU A 4 14.52 0.65 -24.42
N ALA A 5 14.37 0.84 -25.74
CA ALA A 5 13.08 1.08 -26.36
C ALA A 5 12.12 -0.10 -26.12
N GLY A 6 12.61 -1.34 -26.22
CA GLY A 6 11.85 -2.55 -25.89
C GLY A 6 11.32 -2.58 -24.45
N ILE A 7 12.16 -2.21 -23.48
CA ILE A 7 11.76 -2.11 -22.07
C ILE A 7 10.68 -1.04 -21.90
N LEU A 8 10.84 0.13 -22.51
CA LEU A 8 9.85 1.21 -22.42
C LEU A 8 8.52 0.82 -23.07
N VAL A 9 8.55 0.16 -24.22
CA VAL A 9 7.34 -0.33 -24.90
C VAL A 9 6.66 -1.42 -24.06
N GLY A 10 7.42 -2.41 -23.56
CA GLY A 10 6.90 -3.46 -22.69
C GLY A 10 6.25 -2.89 -21.42
N LEU A 11 6.90 -1.91 -20.79
CA LEU A 11 6.36 -1.21 -19.62
C LEU A 11 5.09 -0.41 -19.95
N ALA A 12 5.08 0.33 -21.07
CA ALA A 12 3.92 1.09 -21.49
C ALA A 12 2.70 0.18 -21.77
N LEU A 13 2.92 -0.96 -22.43
CA LEU A 13 1.88 -1.96 -22.66
C LEU A 13 1.38 -2.55 -21.35
N LEU A 14 2.28 -2.95 -20.44
CA LEU A 14 1.91 -3.47 -19.12
C LEU A 14 1.04 -2.48 -18.37
N ILE A 15 1.43 -1.21 -18.30
CA ILE A 15 0.66 -0.16 -17.62
C ILE A 15 -0.71 0.02 -18.31
N ALA A 16 -0.73 0.17 -19.63
CA ALA A 16 -1.96 0.44 -20.39
C ALA A 16 -3.00 -0.68 -20.27
N PHE A 17 -2.56 -1.95 -20.24
CA PHE A 17 -3.45 -3.10 -20.09
C PHE A 17 -3.80 -3.39 -18.62
N ALA A 18 -2.89 -3.13 -17.67
CA ALA A 18 -3.20 -3.23 -16.24
C ALA A 18 -4.34 -2.28 -15.85
N TYR A 19 -4.34 -1.04 -16.35
CA TYR A 19 -5.46 -0.11 -16.15
C TYR A 19 -6.76 -0.55 -16.84
N ARG A 20 -6.68 -1.44 -17.83
CA ARG A 20 -7.84 -2.07 -18.49
C ARG A 20 -8.30 -3.36 -17.79
N GLY A 21 -7.74 -3.69 -16.62
CA GLY A 21 -8.15 -4.84 -15.81
C GLY A 21 -7.57 -6.18 -16.26
N TRP A 22 -6.58 -6.18 -17.15
CA TRP A 22 -5.88 -7.40 -17.54
C TRP A 22 -4.99 -7.89 -16.39
N SER A 23 -4.89 -9.21 -16.22
CA SER A 23 -4.09 -9.80 -15.15
C SER A 23 -2.61 -9.47 -15.33
N VAL A 24 -2.01 -8.82 -14.31
CA VAL A 24 -0.57 -8.53 -14.27
C VAL A 24 0.26 -9.81 -14.36
N LEU A 25 -0.27 -10.93 -13.87
CA LEU A 25 0.38 -12.24 -13.97
C LEU A 25 0.62 -12.67 -15.43
N LEU A 26 -0.31 -12.31 -16.34
CA LEU A 26 -0.18 -12.57 -17.77
C LEU A 26 0.64 -11.47 -18.46
N LEU A 27 0.46 -10.21 -18.05
CA LEU A 27 1.15 -9.08 -18.67
C LEU A 27 2.65 -9.04 -18.38
N ALA A 28 3.09 -9.48 -17.20
CA ALA A 28 4.50 -9.49 -16.81
C ALA A 28 5.39 -10.33 -17.76
N PRO A 29 5.08 -11.62 -18.04
CA PRO A 29 5.86 -12.39 -19.01
C PRO A 29 5.73 -11.84 -20.43
N LEU A 30 4.55 -11.32 -20.81
CA LEU A 30 4.38 -10.68 -22.12
C LEU A 30 5.27 -9.44 -22.29
N ALA A 31 5.36 -8.59 -21.27
CA ALA A 31 6.23 -7.42 -21.28
C ALA A 31 7.72 -7.82 -21.35
N ALA A 32 8.12 -8.87 -20.65
CA ALA A 32 9.46 -9.43 -20.74
C ALA A 32 9.79 -9.94 -22.15
N LEU A 33 8.83 -10.62 -22.79
CA LEU A 33 8.95 -11.08 -24.18
C LEU A 33 9.05 -9.92 -25.18
N VAL A 34 8.28 -8.84 -24.99
CA VAL A 34 8.39 -7.63 -25.82
C VAL A 34 9.78 -7.00 -25.69
N ALA A 35 10.32 -6.91 -24.47
CA ALA A 35 11.67 -6.40 -24.26
C ALA A 35 12.73 -7.30 -24.93
N ALA A 36 12.60 -8.62 -24.81
CA ALA A 36 13.47 -9.60 -25.45
C ALA A 36 13.43 -9.51 -26.99
N ALA A 37 12.24 -9.33 -27.57
CA ALA A 37 12.05 -9.19 -29.01
C ALA A 37 12.82 -7.98 -29.57
N PHE A 38 12.72 -6.83 -28.89
CA PHE A 38 13.43 -5.61 -29.26
C PHE A 38 14.94 -5.70 -29.03
N ALA A 39 15.38 -6.53 -28.09
CA ALA A 39 16.79 -6.84 -27.87
C ALA A 39 17.35 -7.85 -28.89
N SER A 40 16.51 -8.44 -29.74
CA SER A 40 16.87 -9.55 -30.65
C SER A 40 17.41 -10.79 -29.91
N GLU A 41 16.89 -11.03 -28.70
CA GLU A 41 17.26 -12.16 -27.84
C GLU A 41 16.29 -13.35 -28.02
N PRO A 42 16.71 -14.59 -27.70
CA PRO A 42 15.84 -15.76 -27.80
C PRO A 42 14.64 -15.67 -26.84
N LEU A 43 13.46 -15.45 -27.41
CA LEU A 43 12.20 -15.23 -26.68
C LEU A 43 11.88 -16.35 -25.70
N LEU A 44 11.96 -17.60 -26.16
CA LEU A 44 11.62 -18.75 -25.33
C LEU A 44 12.57 -18.87 -24.13
N ALA A 45 13.88 -18.68 -24.33
CA ALA A 45 14.86 -18.73 -23.25
C ALA A 45 14.65 -17.59 -22.24
N HIS A 46 14.37 -16.37 -22.70
CA HIS A 46 14.07 -15.26 -21.80
C HIS A 46 12.77 -15.46 -21.01
N TRP A 47 11.79 -16.19 -21.55
CA TRP A 47 10.63 -16.61 -20.78
C TRP A 47 10.98 -17.70 -19.77
N THR A 48 11.52 -18.83 -20.21
CA THR A 48 11.66 -20.04 -19.39
C THR A 48 12.84 -20.00 -18.43
N GLU A 49 13.93 -19.32 -18.78
CA GLU A 49 15.14 -19.26 -17.95
C GLU A 49 15.22 -17.94 -17.18
N THR A 50 15.10 -16.81 -17.88
CA THR A 50 15.28 -15.50 -17.24
C THR A 50 14.07 -15.08 -16.41
N PHE A 51 12.89 -15.01 -17.01
CA PHE A 51 11.67 -14.57 -16.31
C PHE A 51 11.23 -15.60 -15.27
N MET A 52 11.08 -16.88 -15.64
CA MET A 52 10.69 -17.93 -14.69
C MET A 52 11.76 -18.20 -13.62
N GLY A 53 13.05 -18.12 -13.96
CA GLY A 53 14.12 -18.23 -12.96
C GLY A 53 14.08 -17.09 -11.94
N SER A 54 13.80 -15.86 -12.39
CA SER A 54 13.65 -14.70 -11.49
C SER A 54 12.37 -14.79 -10.66
N ALA A 55 11.25 -15.18 -11.28
CA ALA A 55 9.96 -15.33 -10.61
C ALA A 55 9.98 -16.43 -9.53
N SER A 56 10.61 -17.57 -9.83
CA SER A 56 10.75 -18.66 -8.86
C SER A 56 11.64 -18.27 -7.68
N ARG A 57 12.77 -17.60 -7.92
CA ARG A 57 13.63 -17.07 -6.86
C ARG A 57 12.91 -16.05 -5.98
N PHE A 58 12.14 -15.15 -6.60
CA PHE A 58 11.30 -14.19 -5.88
C PHE A 58 10.30 -14.91 -4.97
N LEU A 59 9.58 -15.89 -5.50
CA LEU A 59 8.62 -16.66 -4.72
C LEU A 59 9.32 -17.39 -3.57
N MET A 60 10.42 -18.07 -3.84
CA MET A 60 11.20 -18.77 -2.81
C MET A 60 11.63 -17.84 -1.67
N GLN A 61 12.06 -16.60 -1.99
CA GLN A 61 12.55 -15.65 -1.00
C GLN A 61 11.44 -14.98 -0.19
N PHE A 62 10.33 -14.60 -0.82
CA PHE A 62 9.30 -13.77 -0.18
C PHE A 62 8.05 -14.53 0.25
N PHE A 63 7.81 -15.74 -0.28
CA PHE A 63 6.61 -16.51 0.03
C PHE A 63 6.39 -16.76 1.53
N PRO A 64 7.41 -17.15 2.33
CA PRO A 64 7.19 -17.38 3.77
C PRO A 64 6.69 -16.12 4.49
N ILE A 65 7.27 -14.95 4.20
CA ILE A 65 6.86 -13.68 4.80
C ILE A 65 5.45 -13.31 4.35
N PHE A 66 5.12 -13.49 3.07
CA PHE A 66 3.77 -13.22 2.57
C PHE A 66 2.73 -14.16 3.16
N LEU A 67 3.05 -15.45 3.29
CA LEU A 67 2.18 -16.45 3.88
C LEU A 67 1.90 -16.13 5.35
N LEU A 68 2.94 -15.84 6.14
CA LEU A 68 2.80 -15.48 7.55
C LEU A 68 2.04 -14.17 7.73
N GLY A 69 2.32 -13.15 6.90
CA GLY A 69 1.58 -11.89 6.90
C GLY A 69 0.10 -12.06 6.53
N ALA A 70 -0.20 -12.89 5.51
CA ALA A 70 -1.57 -13.21 5.13
C ALA A 70 -2.31 -13.99 6.21
N LEU A 71 -1.66 -14.98 6.84
CA LEU A 71 -2.22 -15.75 7.95
C LEU A 71 -2.49 -14.85 9.16
N PHE A 72 -1.54 -13.99 9.54
CA PHE A 72 -1.73 -13.02 10.63
C PHE A 72 -2.88 -12.06 10.33
N GLY A 73 -2.93 -11.51 9.12
CA GLY A 73 -4.03 -10.65 8.68
C GLY A 73 -5.38 -11.36 8.76
N LYS A 74 -5.44 -12.63 8.36
CA LYS A 74 -6.65 -13.44 8.43
C LYS A 74 -7.05 -13.77 9.88
N LEU A 75 -6.09 -14.12 10.72
CA LEU A 75 -6.34 -14.37 12.14
C LEU A 75 -6.94 -13.13 12.82
N MET A 76 -6.38 -11.95 12.56
CA MET A 76 -6.87 -10.67 13.12
C MET A 76 -8.29 -10.33 12.65
N GLU A 77 -8.64 -10.70 11.42
CA GLU A 77 -10.00 -10.59 10.88
C GLU A 77 -10.95 -11.55 11.61
N ASP A 78 -10.59 -12.83 11.69
CA ASP A 78 -11.43 -13.89 12.26
C ASP A 78 -11.64 -13.74 13.78
N THR A 79 -10.66 -13.20 14.51
CA THR A 79 -10.79 -12.92 15.95
C THR A 79 -11.59 -11.66 16.25
N GLY A 80 -11.93 -10.85 15.25
CA GLY A 80 -12.56 -9.54 15.44
C GLY A 80 -11.63 -8.50 16.09
N SER A 81 -10.32 -8.79 16.22
CA SER A 81 -9.35 -7.90 16.86
C SER A 81 -9.27 -6.55 16.14
N VAL A 82 -9.39 -6.52 14.81
CA VAL A 82 -9.36 -5.26 14.06
C VAL A 82 -10.60 -4.39 14.37
N ALA A 83 -11.78 -5.00 14.58
CA ALA A 83 -12.99 -4.28 14.97
C ALA A 83 -12.89 -3.73 16.39
N ALA A 84 -12.32 -4.50 17.33
CA ALA A 84 -12.07 -4.03 18.70
C ALA A 84 -11.08 -2.86 18.75
N ILE A 85 -10.01 -2.88 17.93
CA ILE A 85 -9.07 -1.77 17.80
C ILE A 85 -9.78 -0.53 17.26
N ALA A 86 -10.61 -0.68 16.22
CA ALA A 86 -11.38 0.40 15.63
C ALA A 86 -12.34 1.07 16.64
N GLU A 87 -13.05 0.28 17.43
CA GLU A 87 -13.95 0.78 18.49
C GLU A 87 -13.17 1.47 19.61
N ALA A 88 -12.06 0.88 20.06
CA ALA A 88 -11.19 1.47 21.07
C ALA A 88 -10.66 2.84 20.61
N MET A 89 -10.22 2.96 19.35
CA MET A 89 -9.75 4.22 18.76
C MET A 89 -10.88 5.24 18.64
N THR A 90 -12.08 4.80 18.28
CA THR A 90 -13.28 5.66 18.23
C THR A 90 -13.58 6.25 19.60
N ARG A 91 -13.48 5.44 20.66
CA ARG A 91 -13.72 5.87 22.04
C ARG A 91 -12.63 6.79 22.59
N THR A 92 -11.36 6.55 22.25
CA THR A 92 -10.23 7.31 22.81
C THR A 92 -9.99 8.64 22.10
N LEU A 93 -10.10 8.69 20.76
CA LEU A 93 -9.88 9.92 19.99
C LEU A 93 -11.16 10.73 19.78
N GLY A 94 -12.32 10.07 19.82
CA GLY A 94 -13.64 10.69 19.66
C GLY A 94 -13.93 11.23 18.26
N PRO A 95 -15.19 11.66 18.01
CA PRO A 95 -15.61 12.22 16.71
C PRO A 95 -14.84 13.48 16.32
N ARG A 96 -14.40 14.28 17.31
CA ARG A 96 -13.68 15.54 17.10
C ARG A 96 -12.34 15.36 16.37
N ARG A 97 -11.78 14.15 16.37
CA ARG A 97 -10.54 13.80 15.68
C ARG A 97 -10.73 12.61 14.72
N ALA A 98 -11.90 12.50 14.09
CA ALA A 98 -12.28 11.39 13.20
C ALA A 98 -11.21 11.08 12.13
N VAL A 99 -10.68 12.10 11.43
CA VAL A 99 -9.62 11.91 10.43
C VAL A 99 -8.37 11.28 11.04
N MET A 100 -7.89 11.83 12.16
CA MET A 100 -6.70 11.33 12.83
C MET A 100 -6.90 9.91 13.37
N ALA A 101 -8.09 9.60 13.90
CA ALA A 101 -8.43 8.27 14.38
C ALA A 101 -8.34 7.23 13.25
N VAL A 102 -8.87 7.55 12.06
CA VAL A 102 -8.76 6.68 10.87
C VAL A 102 -7.32 6.47 10.44
N VAL A 103 -6.53 7.56 10.37
CA VAL A 103 -5.11 7.50 9.96
C VAL A 103 -4.29 6.66 10.94
N VAL A 104 -4.46 6.88 12.25
CA VAL A 104 -3.73 6.14 13.29
C VAL A 104 -4.14 4.67 13.33
N ALA A 105 -5.43 4.37 13.26
CA ALA A 105 -5.91 3.00 13.20
C ALA A 105 -5.37 2.28 11.96
N GLY A 106 -5.40 2.94 10.80
CA GLY A 106 -4.80 2.41 9.58
C GLY A 106 -3.31 2.13 9.74
N ALA A 107 -2.59 3.07 10.36
CA ALA A 107 -1.18 2.93 10.59
C ALA A 107 -0.83 1.74 11.50
N ILE A 108 -1.55 1.58 12.61
CA ILE A 108 -1.37 0.45 13.54
C ILE A 108 -1.60 -0.88 12.83
N VAL A 109 -2.70 -0.98 12.06
CA VAL A 109 -3.08 -2.21 11.36
C VAL A 109 -2.04 -2.59 10.31
N THR A 110 -1.61 -1.65 9.46
CA THR A 110 -0.63 -1.94 8.41
C THR A 110 0.78 -2.11 8.95
N TYR A 111 1.18 -1.36 9.97
CA TYR A 111 2.48 -1.55 10.61
C TYR A 111 2.54 -2.90 11.35
N GLY A 112 1.41 -3.38 11.86
CA GLY A 112 1.26 -4.73 12.38
C GLY A 112 1.37 -5.84 11.32
N GLY A 113 1.53 -5.50 10.03
CA GLY A 113 1.68 -6.48 8.95
C GLY A 113 0.37 -6.98 8.37
N VAL A 114 -0.77 -6.38 8.72
CA VAL A 114 -2.06 -6.70 8.10
C VAL A 114 -2.07 -6.20 6.66
N SER A 115 -2.53 -7.06 5.74
CA SER A 115 -2.67 -6.74 4.32
C SER A 115 -3.55 -5.50 4.12
N LEU A 116 -3.14 -4.62 3.22
CA LEU A 116 -3.91 -3.45 2.78
C LEU A 116 -5.35 -3.82 2.41
N PHE A 117 -5.56 -4.93 1.69
CA PHE A 117 -6.89 -5.39 1.29
C PHE A 117 -7.80 -5.69 2.49
N VAL A 118 -7.26 -6.33 3.53
CA VAL A 118 -7.98 -6.62 4.78
C VAL A 118 -8.18 -5.33 5.58
N ALA A 119 -7.17 -4.47 5.64
CA ALA A 119 -7.24 -3.19 6.33
C ALA A 119 -8.39 -2.32 5.80
N PHE A 120 -8.63 -2.30 4.48
CA PHE A 120 -9.75 -1.58 3.87
C PHE A 120 -11.11 -2.05 4.38
N PHE A 121 -11.34 -3.36 4.50
CA PHE A 121 -12.63 -3.90 4.96
C PHE A 121 -12.98 -3.50 6.39
N VAL A 122 -11.97 -3.30 7.24
CA VAL A 122 -12.20 -2.93 8.63
C VAL A 122 -12.19 -1.41 8.84
N LEU A 123 -11.30 -0.70 8.16
CA LEU A 123 -11.17 0.74 8.30
C LEU A 123 -12.31 1.49 7.61
N ALA A 124 -12.88 0.95 6.53
CA ALA A 124 -14.00 1.58 5.83
C ALA A 124 -15.25 1.78 6.71
N PRO A 125 -15.82 0.74 7.37
CA PRO A 125 -17.00 0.92 8.23
C PRO A 125 -16.69 1.78 9.46
N MET A 126 -15.49 1.69 10.03
CA MET A 126 -15.04 2.56 11.12
C MET A 126 -14.95 4.03 10.69
N ALA A 127 -14.32 4.29 9.54
CA ALA A 127 -14.21 5.63 8.97
C ALA A 127 -15.59 6.20 8.64
N GLU A 128 -16.51 5.38 8.14
CA GLU A 128 -17.90 5.78 7.88
C GLU A 128 -18.61 6.21 9.17
N ALA A 129 -18.54 5.42 10.23
CA ALA A 129 -19.15 5.76 11.52
C ALA A 129 -18.57 7.05 12.11
N LEU A 130 -17.24 7.17 12.11
CA LEU A 130 -16.52 8.34 12.64
C LEU A 130 -16.79 9.61 11.83
N PHE A 131 -16.74 9.53 10.49
CA PHE A 131 -16.96 10.67 9.62
C PHE A 131 -18.42 11.11 9.68
N ARG A 132 -19.37 10.18 9.81
CA ARG A 132 -20.79 10.50 10.00
C ARG A 132 -21.03 11.19 11.33
N ALA A 133 -20.44 10.69 12.41
CA ALA A 133 -20.56 11.31 13.73
C ALA A 133 -19.90 12.70 13.82
N ALA A 134 -18.87 12.95 13.00
CA ALA A 134 -18.13 14.21 12.95
C ALA A 134 -18.64 15.19 11.88
N ASP A 135 -19.67 14.78 11.11
CA ASP A 135 -20.21 15.46 9.93
C ASP A 135 -19.12 15.87 8.91
N ILE A 136 -18.26 14.92 8.55
CA ILE A 136 -17.16 15.07 7.60
C ILE A 136 -17.54 14.39 6.28
N PRO A 137 -17.32 15.00 5.11
CA PRO A 137 -17.69 14.42 3.82
C PRO A 137 -17.11 13.02 3.58
N ARG A 138 -17.98 12.09 3.19
CA ARG A 138 -17.62 10.70 2.86
C ARG A 138 -16.49 10.59 1.83
N ARG A 139 -16.39 11.54 0.88
CA ARG A 139 -15.33 11.55 -0.14
C ARG A 139 -13.91 11.68 0.41
N LEU A 140 -13.75 12.15 1.66
CA LEU A 140 -12.44 12.26 2.32
C LEU A 140 -11.99 10.96 2.99
N MET A 141 -12.90 9.99 3.19
CA MET A 141 -12.58 8.72 3.83
C MET A 141 -11.48 7.93 3.08
N PRO A 142 -11.53 7.76 1.74
CA PRO A 142 -10.48 7.00 1.04
C PRO A 142 -9.11 7.63 1.22
N ALA A 143 -9.02 8.96 1.25
CA ALA A 143 -7.76 9.66 1.47
C ALA A 143 -7.24 9.48 2.90
N ALA A 144 -8.11 9.51 3.91
CA ALA A 144 -7.72 9.27 5.30
C ALA A 144 -7.24 7.82 5.52
N ILE A 145 -7.95 6.84 4.94
CA ILE A 145 -7.54 5.43 4.99
C ILE A 145 -6.19 5.27 4.29
N ALA A 146 -6.07 5.74 3.04
CA ALA A 146 -4.84 5.62 2.26
C ALA A 146 -3.65 6.30 2.94
N LEU A 147 -3.84 7.45 3.60
CA LEU A 147 -2.78 8.09 4.37
C LEU A 147 -2.28 7.17 5.49
N GLY A 148 -3.17 6.56 6.27
CA GLY A 148 -2.76 5.64 7.34
C GLY A 148 -2.15 4.33 6.85
N THR A 149 -2.68 3.77 5.77
CA THR A 149 -2.35 2.39 5.35
C THR A 149 -1.28 2.31 4.27
N SER A 150 -1.21 3.30 3.38
CA SER A 150 -0.51 3.19 2.09
C SER A 150 0.60 4.21 1.90
N THR A 151 0.98 4.95 2.95
CA THR A 151 2.03 5.99 2.87
C THR A 151 3.20 5.67 3.79
N PHE A 152 3.35 6.37 4.91
CA PHE A 152 4.51 6.31 5.80
C PHE A 152 4.73 4.94 6.43
N THR A 153 3.67 4.19 6.69
CA THR A 153 3.73 2.80 7.18
C THR A 153 4.23 1.81 6.15
N MET A 154 4.02 2.09 4.86
CA MET A 154 4.41 1.21 3.77
C MET A 154 5.81 1.51 3.23
N SER A 155 6.31 2.74 3.44
CA SER A 155 7.57 3.19 2.84
C SER A 155 8.66 3.60 3.83
N ALA A 156 8.36 4.41 4.86
CA ALA A 156 9.40 5.10 5.63
C ALA A 156 9.58 4.60 7.06
N LEU A 157 8.55 4.05 7.69
CA LEU A 157 8.67 3.55 9.06
C LEU A 157 9.68 2.39 9.15
N PRO A 158 10.72 2.50 9.98
CA PRO A 158 11.70 1.44 10.15
C PRO A 158 11.03 0.15 10.63
N GLY A 159 11.48 -0.99 10.12
CA GLY A 159 10.97 -2.31 10.51
C GLY A 159 9.63 -2.71 9.86
N THR A 160 9.08 -1.90 8.96
CA THR A 160 7.85 -2.27 8.24
C THR A 160 8.06 -3.53 7.38
N PRO A 161 7.18 -4.54 7.46
CA PRO A 161 7.26 -5.74 6.63
C PRO A 161 6.74 -5.53 5.20
N ALA A 162 6.64 -4.29 4.73
CA ALA A 162 6.07 -3.95 3.44
C ALA A 162 6.88 -4.52 2.26
N ILE A 163 6.18 -5.10 1.29
CA ILE A 163 6.76 -5.68 0.07
C ILE A 163 7.65 -4.66 -0.67
N GLN A 164 7.21 -3.41 -0.69
CA GLN A 164 7.89 -2.27 -1.31
C GLN A 164 9.30 -2.04 -0.73
N ASN A 165 9.51 -2.39 0.55
CA ASN A 165 10.80 -2.30 1.22
C ASN A 165 11.54 -3.65 1.21
N ALA A 166 10.79 -4.76 1.27
CA ALA A 166 11.33 -6.11 1.25
C ALA A 166 12.10 -6.43 -0.04
N ILE A 167 11.57 -6.01 -1.20
CA ILE A 167 12.14 -6.31 -2.51
C ILE A 167 13.50 -5.63 -2.74
N PRO A 168 13.69 -4.32 -2.47
CA PRO A 168 14.94 -3.64 -2.78
C PRO A 168 16.07 -3.92 -1.78
N MET A 169 15.76 -4.32 -0.54
CA MET A 169 16.76 -4.52 0.52
C MET A 169 17.97 -5.38 0.12
N PRO A 170 17.80 -6.57 -0.50
CA PRO A 170 18.93 -7.38 -0.94
C PRO A 170 19.77 -6.73 -2.04
N PHE A 171 19.17 -5.89 -2.90
CA PHE A 171 19.88 -5.19 -3.97
C PHE A 171 20.73 -4.03 -3.45
N PHE A 172 20.25 -3.35 -2.40
CA PHE A 172 20.96 -2.23 -1.78
C PHE A 172 21.82 -2.64 -0.58
N GLY A 173 21.80 -3.91 -0.17
CA GLY A 173 22.53 -4.39 1.00
C GLY A 173 22.00 -3.79 2.31
N THR A 174 20.72 -3.44 2.36
CA THR A 174 20.07 -2.81 3.53
C THR A 174 19.26 -3.81 4.34
N THR A 175 18.97 -3.45 5.59
CA THR A 175 18.12 -4.22 6.51
C THR A 175 16.79 -3.48 6.75
N PRO A 176 15.76 -4.12 7.34
CA PRO A 176 14.47 -3.45 7.60
C PRO A 176 14.59 -2.22 8.49
N PHE A 177 15.67 -2.14 9.27
CA PHE A 177 15.99 -1.02 10.16
C PHE A 177 17.14 -0.15 9.64
N ALA A 178 17.47 -0.22 8.35
CA ALA A 178 18.48 0.65 7.78
C ALA A 178 18.07 2.13 7.89
N ALA A 179 19.00 2.98 8.31
CA ALA A 179 18.83 4.44 8.47
C ALA A 179 17.54 4.85 9.23
N PRO A 180 17.32 4.36 10.46
CA PRO A 180 16.03 4.50 11.14
C PRO A 180 15.66 5.96 11.44
N GLY A 181 16.65 6.82 11.67
CA GLY A 181 16.44 8.26 11.87
C GLY A 181 15.86 8.95 10.63
N LEU A 182 16.40 8.66 9.44
CA LEU A 182 15.87 9.20 8.18
C LEU A 182 14.46 8.67 7.90
N GLY A 183 14.20 7.39 8.20
CA GLY A 183 12.87 6.79 8.09
C GLY A 183 11.84 7.48 8.98
N ILE A 184 12.17 7.75 10.24
CA ILE A 184 11.29 8.48 11.17
C ILE A 184 11.03 9.90 10.67
N VAL A 185 12.06 10.62 10.21
CA VAL A 185 11.91 11.99 9.67
C VAL A 185 10.98 11.98 8.45
N ALA A 186 11.20 11.06 7.50
CA ALA A 186 10.34 10.92 6.32
C ALA A 186 8.90 10.55 6.70
N ALA A 187 8.71 9.68 7.69
CA ALA A 187 7.39 9.31 8.20
C ALA A 187 6.65 10.50 8.83
N ILE A 188 7.34 11.31 9.63
CA ILE A 188 6.78 12.53 10.24
C ILE A 188 6.39 13.54 9.15
N ILE A 189 7.23 13.73 8.14
CA ILE A 189 6.94 14.62 7.01
C ILE A 189 5.70 14.14 6.27
N MET A 190 5.64 12.87 5.87
CA MET A 190 4.48 12.32 5.14
C MET A 190 3.19 12.39 5.96
N LEU A 191 3.24 12.03 7.24
CA LEU A 191 2.10 12.13 8.14
C LEU A 191 1.65 13.59 8.32
N GLY A 192 2.58 14.50 8.56
CA GLY A 192 2.31 15.92 8.77
C GLY A 192 1.69 16.58 7.54
N PHE A 193 2.27 16.37 6.35
CA PHE A 193 1.71 16.88 5.10
C PHE A 193 0.35 16.26 4.78
N GLY A 194 0.19 14.95 4.96
CA GLY A 194 -1.08 14.26 4.72
C GLY A 194 -2.20 14.73 5.64
N LEU A 195 -1.93 14.83 6.95
CA LEU A 195 -2.90 15.36 7.92
C LEU A 195 -3.20 16.84 7.67
N GLY A 196 -2.18 17.64 7.33
CA GLY A 196 -2.35 19.04 6.96
C GLY A 196 -3.26 19.21 5.74
N TRP A 197 -3.06 18.40 4.70
CA TRP A 197 -3.90 18.42 3.51
C TRP A 197 -5.34 17.98 3.81
N LEU A 198 -5.53 16.90 4.58
CA LEU A 198 -6.86 16.45 4.99
C LEU A 198 -7.60 17.49 5.85
N ALA A 199 -6.89 18.16 6.77
CA ALA A 199 -7.45 19.24 7.58
C ALA A 199 -7.88 20.43 6.72
N LEU A 200 -7.07 20.82 5.73
CA LEU A 200 -7.43 21.86 4.76
C LEU A 200 -8.65 21.46 3.92
N ALA A 201 -8.72 20.21 3.47
CA ALA A 201 -9.84 19.69 2.70
C ALA A 201 -11.13 19.65 3.52
N GLU A 202 -11.05 19.21 4.78
CA GLU A 202 -12.17 19.20 5.74
C GLU A 202 -12.64 20.64 6.02
N GLN A 203 -11.73 21.57 6.33
CA GLN A 203 -12.10 22.97 6.58
C GLN A 203 -12.78 23.62 5.37
N ARG A 204 -12.29 23.34 4.15
CA ARG A 204 -12.92 23.83 2.92
C ARG A 204 -14.32 23.25 2.73
N ALA A 205 -14.51 21.97 3.02
CA ALA A 205 -15.82 21.33 2.95
C ALA A 205 -16.80 21.91 3.97
N ARG A 206 -16.37 22.07 5.23
CA ARG A 206 -17.17 22.71 6.29
C ARG A 206 -17.60 24.13 5.90
N ARG A 207 -16.70 24.94 5.31
CA ARG A 207 -17.02 26.29 4.80
C ARG A 207 -18.04 26.29 3.67
N ARG A 208 -18.15 25.20 2.92
CA ARG A 208 -19.12 25.02 1.83
C ARG A 208 -20.43 24.37 2.30
N GLY A 209 -20.55 24.08 3.59
CA GLY A 209 -21.72 23.40 4.16
C GLY A 209 -21.83 21.93 3.72
N GLU A 210 -20.73 21.31 3.29
CA GLU A 210 -20.70 19.91 2.86
C GLU A 210 -20.57 19.02 4.10
N GLY A 211 -21.65 18.31 4.44
CA GLY A 211 -21.68 17.31 5.52
C GLY A 211 -21.29 15.91 5.05
N PHE A 212 -21.67 14.88 5.82
CA PHE A 212 -21.29 13.49 5.55
C PHE A 212 -21.74 12.95 4.17
N GLY A 213 -22.91 13.35 3.69
CA GLY A 213 -23.50 12.90 2.42
C GLY A 213 -24.24 14.01 1.73
#